data_AF-A0A6N7CFP7-F1
#
_entry.id   AF-A0A6N7CFP7-F1
#
_cell.length_a   1.000
_cell.length_b   1.000
_cell.length_c   1.000
_cell.angle_alpha   90.00
_cell.angle_beta   90.00
_cell.angle_gamma   90.00
#
_symmetry.space_group_name_H-M   'P 1'
#
loop_
_entity.id
_entity.type
_entity.pdbx_description
1 polymer ?
#
loop_
_entity_poly.entity_id
_entity_poly.type
_entity_poly.pdbx_seq_one_letter_code
_entity_poly.pdbx_strand_id
1 'polypeptide(L)'
;MTENKKPRMPRGLDAPGKKFWIRTLEEFDLSQDPHRVEVLEQACRVVDTIAELEKAQKGQSLTTSGSMGQQVISPLISEVRFQRGLLAQLVTKLSLPETDETLQAKAEKTSQSRRTSAKQATFTVVR
;
A
#
# COMPACT_ATOMS: atom_id res chain seq x y z
N MET A 1 13.81 -5.36 -33.42
CA MET A 1 12.64 -4.69 -32.82
C MET A 1 11.93 -5.72 -31.95
N THR A 2 12.29 -5.87 -30.69
CA THR A 2 11.59 -6.79 -29.77
C THR A 2 10.27 -6.15 -29.37
N GLU A 3 9.16 -6.76 -29.79
CA GLU A 3 7.81 -6.28 -29.51
C GLU A 3 7.58 -6.25 -27.99
N ASN A 4 7.26 -5.06 -27.46
CA ASN A 4 7.13 -4.83 -26.03
C ASN A 4 5.78 -5.36 -25.53
N LYS A 5 5.72 -6.65 -25.21
CA LYS A 5 4.47 -7.32 -24.84
C LYS A 5 4.08 -7.02 -23.39
N LYS A 6 2.90 -6.43 -23.19
CA LYS A 6 2.34 -6.22 -21.84
C LYS A 6 2.21 -7.56 -21.09
N PRO A 7 2.51 -7.57 -19.78
CA PRO A 7 2.42 -8.80 -18.99
C PRO A 7 0.98 -9.30 -18.90
N ARG A 8 0.81 -10.62 -18.96
CA ARG A 8 -0.50 -11.27 -18.90
C ARG A 8 -1.02 -11.26 -17.47
N MET A 9 -2.29 -10.92 -17.29
CA MET A 9 -2.97 -10.98 -16.00
C MET A 9 -2.91 -12.39 -15.38
N PRO A 10 -2.57 -12.51 -14.09
CA PRO A 10 -2.60 -13.77 -13.36
C PRO A 10 -4.00 -14.38 -13.31
N ARG A 11 -4.06 -15.71 -13.25
CA ARG A 11 -5.32 -16.44 -13.05
C ARG A 11 -5.71 -16.41 -11.57
N GLY A 12 -7.02 -16.49 -11.32
CA GLY A 12 -7.57 -16.59 -9.96
C GLY A 12 -7.56 -15.30 -9.15
N LEU A 13 -7.47 -14.13 -9.81
CA LEU A 13 -7.73 -12.84 -9.17
C LEU A 13 -9.23 -12.56 -9.10
N ASP A 14 -9.67 -11.96 -8.01
CA ASP A 14 -11.02 -11.43 -7.87
C ASP A 14 -11.14 -10.02 -8.46
N ALA A 15 -12.34 -9.43 -8.40
CA ALA A 15 -12.60 -8.14 -9.02
C ALA A 15 -11.69 -7.00 -8.50
N PRO A 16 -11.39 -6.88 -7.19
CA PRO A 16 -10.50 -5.86 -6.66
C PRO A 16 -9.06 -5.96 -7.20
N GLY A 17 -8.48 -7.15 -7.18
CA GLY A 17 -7.13 -7.45 -7.66
C GLY A 17 -7.01 -7.27 -9.17
N LYS A 18 -8.01 -7.72 -9.94
CA LYS A 18 -8.09 -7.45 -11.40
C LYS A 18 -8.08 -5.96 -11.69
N LYS A 19 -8.87 -5.17 -10.96
CA LYS A 19 -8.95 -3.72 -11.13
C LYS A 19 -7.61 -3.06 -10.82
N PHE A 20 -6.94 -3.49 -9.74
CA PHE A 20 -5.61 -2.99 -9.39
C PHE A 20 -4.60 -3.30 -10.49
N TRP A 21 -4.53 -4.55 -10.96
CA TRP A 21 -3.66 -4.98 -12.06
C TRP A 21 -3.82 -4.12 -13.31
N ILE A 22 -5.06 -3.96 -13.78
CA ILE A 22 -5.37 -3.20 -15.00
C ILE A 22 -4.93 -1.75 -14.85
N ARG A 23 -5.34 -1.08 -13.77
CA ARG A 23 -5.00 0.33 -13.54
C ARG A 23 -3.49 0.55 -13.48
N THR A 24 -2.75 -0.32 -12.80
CA THR A 24 -1.29 -0.18 -12.73
C THR A 24 -0.63 -0.32 -14.10
N LEU A 25 -1.07 -1.25 -14.96
CA LEU A 25 -0.49 -1.44 -16.30
C LEU A 25 -1.07 -0.51 -17.39
N GLU A 26 -2.09 0.27 -17.06
CA GLU A 26 -2.53 1.42 -17.84
C GLU A 26 -1.60 2.62 -17.62
N GLU A 27 -1.14 2.80 -16.38
CA GLU A 27 -0.32 3.95 -15.98
C GLU A 27 1.19 3.70 -16.10
N PHE A 28 1.65 2.48 -15.85
CA PHE A 28 3.07 2.11 -15.80
C PHE A 28 3.38 0.96 -16.76
N ASP A 29 4.45 1.12 -17.54
CA ASP A 29 4.99 0.03 -18.36
C ASP A 29 5.98 -0.82 -17.56
N LEU A 30 5.59 -2.06 -17.25
CA LEU A 30 6.40 -3.02 -16.51
C LEU A 30 6.88 -4.19 -17.39
N SER A 31 6.69 -4.12 -18.70
CA SER A 31 7.01 -5.20 -19.65
C SER A 31 8.49 -5.64 -19.64
N GLN A 32 9.40 -4.73 -19.31
CA GLN A 32 10.85 -4.98 -19.25
C GLN A 32 11.32 -5.38 -17.84
N ASP A 33 10.42 -5.40 -16.85
CA ASP A 33 10.75 -5.70 -15.45
C ASP A 33 9.95 -6.91 -14.91
N PRO A 34 10.30 -8.16 -15.28
CA PRO A 34 9.56 -9.35 -14.84
C PRO A 34 9.42 -9.48 -13.32
N HIS A 35 10.44 -9.08 -12.57
CA HIS A 35 10.42 -9.09 -11.10
C HIS A 35 9.36 -8.14 -10.52
N ARG A 36 9.12 -6.98 -11.14
CA ARG A 36 8.06 -6.03 -10.72
C ARG A 36 6.68 -6.56 -11.07
N VAL A 37 6.57 -7.30 -12.16
CA VAL A 37 5.33 -8.00 -12.54
C VAL A 37 4.95 -9.05 -11.47
N GLU A 38 5.93 -9.81 -10.96
CA GLU A 38 5.69 -10.76 -9.86
C GLU A 38 5.26 -10.06 -8.57
N VAL A 39 5.91 -8.94 -8.21
CA VAL A 39 5.50 -8.13 -7.05
C VAL A 39 4.09 -7.57 -7.22
N LEU A 40 3.73 -7.12 -8.43
CA LEU A 40 2.38 -6.63 -8.75
C LEU A 40 1.35 -7.74 -8.60
N GLU A 41 1.65 -8.95 -9.05
CA GLU A 41 0.78 -10.12 -8.85
C GLU A 41 0.54 -10.36 -7.35
N GLN A 42 1.59 -10.37 -6.53
CA GLN A 42 1.44 -10.56 -5.08
C GLN A 42 0.59 -9.43 -4.46
N ALA A 43 0.81 -8.18 -4.88
CA ALA A 43 0.01 -7.05 -4.41
C ALA A 43 -1.47 -7.21 -4.78
N CYS A 44 -1.79 -7.68 -5.99
CA CYS A 44 -3.17 -7.93 -6.41
C CYS A 44 -3.86 -8.99 -5.53
N ARG A 45 -3.15 -10.06 -5.18
CA ARG A 45 -3.68 -11.10 -4.28
C ARG A 45 -3.96 -10.56 -2.88
N VAL A 46 -3.07 -9.73 -2.35
CA VAL A 46 -3.29 -9.06 -1.05
C VAL A 46 -4.50 -8.12 -1.11
N VAL A 47 -4.70 -7.40 -2.21
CA VAL A 47 -5.89 -6.57 -2.42
C VAL A 47 -7.18 -7.41 -2.39
N ASP A 48 -7.19 -8.58 -3.03
CA ASP A 48 -8.32 -9.51 -2.99
C ASP A 48 -8.60 -10.00 -1.55
N THR A 49 -7.56 -10.41 -0.82
CA THR A 49 -7.67 -10.84 0.58
C THR A 49 -8.21 -9.73 1.49
N ILE A 50 -7.76 -8.49 1.33
CA ILE A 50 -8.29 -7.34 2.09
C ILE A 50 -9.79 -7.19 1.84
N ALA A 51 -10.21 -7.26 0.57
CA ALA A 51 -11.63 -7.13 0.22
C ALA A 51 -12.49 -8.27 0.78
N GLU A 52 -11.97 -9.50 0.77
CA GLU A 52 -12.64 -10.65 1.40
C GLU A 52 -12.81 -10.45 2.91
N LEU A 53 -11.75 -10.05 3.62
CA LEU A 53 -11.78 -9.81 5.06
C LEU A 53 -12.71 -8.65 5.43
N GLU A 54 -12.68 -7.55 4.68
CA GLU A 54 -13.57 -6.41 4.90
C GLU A 54 -15.04 -6.79 4.68
N LYS A 55 -15.31 -7.63 3.66
CA LYS A 55 -16.65 -8.18 3.41
C LYS A 55 -17.08 -9.08 4.57
N ALA A 56 -16.20 -9.94 5.08
CA ALA A 56 -16.49 -10.82 6.22
C ALA A 56 -16.73 -10.04 7.51
N GLN A 57 -16.02 -8.93 7.71
CA GLN A 57 -16.19 -8.06 8.87
C GLN A 57 -17.52 -7.28 8.84
N LYS A 58 -18.08 -7.03 7.64
CA LYS A 58 -19.30 -6.23 7.49
C LYS A 58 -20.46 -6.82 8.31
N GLY A 59 -20.98 -6.05 9.26
CA GLY A 59 -22.09 -6.46 10.12
C GLY A 59 -21.69 -7.29 11.35
N GLN A 60 -20.39 -7.55 11.55
CA GLN A 60 -19.89 -8.19 12.76
C GLN A 60 -19.51 -7.16 13.84
N SER A 61 -19.49 -7.61 15.10
CA SER A 61 -18.98 -6.80 16.21
C SER A 61 -17.49 -6.49 16.02
N LEU A 62 -17.07 -5.29 16.42
CA LEU A 62 -15.66 -4.89 16.44
C LEU A 62 -14.87 -5.61 17.54
N THR A 63 -15.56 -6.23 18.49
CA THR A 63 -14.98 -6.99 19.59
C THR A 63 -15.52 -8.42 19.62
N THR A 64 -14.70 -9.35 20.09
CA THR A 64 -15.07 -10.73 20.40
C THR A 64 -14.69 -11.06 21.84
N SER A 65 -15.32 -12.09 22.41
CA SER A 65 -14.91 -12.62 23.70
C SER A 65 -13.55 -13.31 23.57
N GLY A 66 -12.60 -12.93 24.41
CA GLY A 66 -11.33 -13.60 24.60
C GLY A 66 -11.49 -14.88 25.41
N SER A 67 -10.40 -15.66 25.51
CA SER A 67 -10.39 -16.96 26.20
C SER A 67 -10.70 -16.90 27.69
N MET A 68 -10.52 -15.74 28.34
CA MET A 68 -10.84 -15.51 29.75
C MET A 68 -12.11 -14.64 29.92
N GLY A 69 -12.93 -14.51 28.88
CA GLY A 69 -14.19 -13.75 28.90
C GLY A 69 -14.03 -12.23 28.73
N GLN A 70 -12.81 -11.73 28.53
CA GLN A 70 -12.55 -10.31 28.30
C GLN A 70 -12.91 -9.91 26.86
N GLN A 71 -13.46 -8.72 26.67
CA GLN A 71 -13.70 -8.20 25.31
C GLN A 71 -12.39 -7.79 24.66
N VAL A 72 -12.03 -8.43 23.54
CA VAL A 72 -10.85 -8.12 22.73
C VAL A 72 -11.25 -7.66 21.34
N ILE A 73 -10.35 -6.99 20.63
CA ILE A 73 -10.57 -6.60 19.24
C ILE A 73 -10.80 -7.84 18.36
N SER A 74 -11.71 -7.74 17.39
CA SER A 74 -11.97 -8.82 16.44
C SER A 74 -10.69 -9.19 15.67
N PRO A 75 -10.33 -10.49 15.57
CA PRO A 75 -9.16 -10.95 14.80
C PRO A 75 -9.16 -10.46 13.35
N LEU A 76 -10.33 -10.32 12.73
CA LEU A 76 -10.47 -9.80 11.37
C LEU A 76 -9.91 -8.38 11.24
N ILE A 77 -10.08 -7.54 12.27
CA ILE A 77 -9.53 -6.17 12.26
C ILE A 77 -8.01 -6.20 12.27
N SER A 78 -7.43 -7.04 13.13
CA SER A 78 -5.99 -7.19 13.24
C SER A 78 -5.40 -7.73 11.94
N GLU A 79 -6.05 -8.71 11.31
CA GLU A 79 -5.63 -9.28 10.04
C GLU A 79 -5.70 -8.25 8.90
N VAL A 80 -6.80 -7.50 8.77
CA VAL A 80 -6.92 -6.43 7.76
C VAL A 80 -5.80 -5.39 7.93
N ARG A 81 -5.45 -5.02 9.17
CA ARG A 81 -4.33 -4.10 9.42
C ARG A 81 -3.00 -4.68 8.96
N PHE A 82 -2.75 -5.97 9.22
CA PHE A 82 -1.54 -6.66 8.76
C PHE A 82 -1.46 -6.70 7.23
N GLN A 83 -2.54 -7.09 6.56
CA GLN A 83 -2.62 -7.15 5.10
C GLN A 83 -2.41 -5.79 4.44
N ARG A 84 -2.96 -4.71 5.01
CA ARG A 84 -2.71 -3.34 4.53
C ARG A 84 -1.25 -2.93 4.68
N GLY A 85 -0.59 -3.35 5.75
CA GLY A 85 0.85 -3.15 5.93
C GLY A 85 1.68 -3.88 4.88
N LEU A 86 1.35 -5.15 4.61
CA LEU A 86 1.99 -5.94 3.56
C LEU A 86 1.77 -5.32 2.16
N LEU A 87 0.56 -4.86 1.86
CA LEU A 87 0.26 -4.17 0.61
C LEU A 87 1.14 -2.92 0.43
N ALA A 88 1.26 -2.09 1.47
CA ALA A 88 2.11 -0.90 1.43
C ALA A 88 3.58 -1.24 1.15
N GLN A 89 4.09 -2.32 1.74
CA GLN A 89 5.44 -2.81 1.47
C GLN A 89 5.61 -3.27 0.03
N LEU A 90 4.66 -4.05 -0.51
CA LEU A 90 4.70 -4.53 -1.90
C LEU A 90 4.61 -3.38 -2.90
N VAL A 91 3.72 -2.41 -2.66
CA VAL A 91 3.60 -1.21 -3.50
C VAL A 91 4.88 -0.37 -3.47
N THR A 92 5.54 -0.25 -2.31
CA THR A 92 6.84 0.43 -2.21
C THR A 92 7.91 -0.32 -3.01
N LYS A 93 7.92 -1.66 -2.95
CA LYS A 93 8.85 -2.50 -3.73
C LYS A 93 8.61 -2.44 -5.24
N LEU A 94 7.41 -2.06 -5.67
CA LEU A 94 7.19 -1.77 -7.08
C LEU A 94 7.99 -0.55 -7.54
N SER A 95 8.47 0.35 -6.67
CA SER A 95 9.31 1.51 -7.04
C SER A 95 8.75 2.30 -8.22
N LEU A 96 7.42 2.48 -8.27
CA LEU A 96 6.75 3.15 -9.37
C LEU A 96 7.19 4.62 -9.43
N PRO A 97 7.37 5.19 -10.65
CA PRO A 97 7.76 6.58 -10.78
C PRO A 97 6.72 7.51 -10.13
N GLU A 98 7.21 8.51 -9.43
CA GLU A 98 6.40 9.54 -8.78
C GLU A 98 6.00 10.60 -9.81
N THR A 99 4.78 11.11 -9.71
CA THR A 99 4.36 12.26 -10.54
C THR A 99 5.09 13.52 -10.07
N ASP A 100 5.29 14.48 -10.97
CA ASP A 100 5.94 15.76 -10.64
C ASP A 100 5.26 16.48 -9.47
N GLU A 101 3.93 16.41 -9.37
CA GLU A 101 3.15 16.95 -8.25
C GLU A 101 3.55 16.31 -6.91
N THR A 102 3.73 14.98 -6.89
CA THR A 102 4.12 14.25 -5.67
C THR A 102 5.56 14.53 -5.26
N LEU A 103 6.46 14.71 -6.23
CA LEU A 103 7.85 15.10 -5.99
C LEU A 103 7.94 16.51 -5.40
N GLN A 104 7.19 17.47 -5.96
CA GLN A 104 7.12 18.84 -5.45
C GLN A 104 6.58 18.88 -4.02
N ALA A 105 5.49 18.17 -3.73
CA ALA A 105 4.92 18.11 -2.38
C ALA A 105 5.90 17.52 -1.34
N LYS A 106 6.73 16.54 -1.71
CA LYS A 106 7.76 15.98 -0.82
C LYS A 106 8.91 16.95 -0.58
N ALA A 107 9.35 17.67 -1.62
CA ALA A 107 10.38 18.69 -1.51
C ALA A 107 9.94 19.82 -0.57
N GLU A 108 8.68 20.26 -0.69
CA GLU A 108 8.08 21.27 0.18
C GLU A 108 8.02 20.81 1.64
N LYS A 109 7.54 19.60 1.92
CA LYS A 109 7.48 19.04 3.28
C LYS A 109 8.87 18.96 3.93
N THR A 110 9.87 18.52 3.17
CA THR A 110 11.27 18.47 3.64
C THR A 110 11.80 19.87 3.94
N SER A 111 11.51 20.85 3.09
CA SER A 111 11.91 22.25 3.28
C SER A 111 11.25 22.87 4.52
N GLN A 112 9.96 22.60 4.75
CA GLN A 112 9.22 23.07 5.92
C GLN A 112 9.76 22.45 7.20
N SER A 113 10.02 21.14 7.20
CA SER A 113 10.60 20.45 8.35
C SER A 113 12.00 20.95 8.70
N ARG A 114 12.84 21.31 7.71
CA ARG A 114 14.16 21.93 7.94
C ARG A 114 14.03 23.35 8.51
N ARG A 115 13.04 24.12 8.05
CA ARG A 115 12.79 25.49 8.54
C ARG A 115 12.27 25.49 9.98
N THR A 116 11.39 24.56 10.36
CA THR A 116 10.87 24.46 11.74
C THR A 116 11.93 23.98 12.72
N SER A 117 12.71 22.96 12.35
CA SER A 117 13.82 22.48 13.18
C SER A 117 14.96 23.51 13.31
N ALA A 118 15.28 24.27 12.26
CA ALA A 118 16.22 25.38 12.35
C ALA A 118 15.74 26.48 13.32
N LYS A 119 14.45 26.87 13.26
CA LYS A 119 13.87 27.85 14.20
C LYS A 119 13.90 27.37 15.66
N GLN A 120 13.68 26.09 15.92
CA GLN A 120 13.77 25.51 17.27
C GLN A 120 15.22 25.44 17.78
N ALA A 121 16.19 25.15 16.90
CA ALA A 121 17.60 25.14 17.26
C ALA A 121 18.12 26.53 17.61
N THR A 122 17.73 27.57 16.84
CA THR A 122 18.12 28.96 17.12
C THR A 122 17.57 29.48 18.46
N PHE A 123 16.40 29.00 18.90
CA PHE A 123 15.81 29.40 20.18
C PHE A 123 16.53 28.80 21.41
N THR A 124 17.26 27.69 21.25
CA THR A 124 17.90 26.97 22.37
C THR A 124 19.30 27.48 22.72
N VAL A 125 19.96 28.24 21.83
CA VAL A 125 21.36 28.68 21.99
C VAL A 125 21.52 29.99 22.80
N VAL A 126 20.42 30.62 23.22
CA VAL A 126 20.45 31.81 24.08
C VAL A 126 20.13 31.38 25.52
N ARG A 127 21.14 30.96 26.29
CA ARG A 127 21.09 30.92 27.75
C ARG A 127 22.47 31.09 28.36
#